data_AF-A0A7J4G343-F1
#
_entry.id   AF-A0A7J4G343-F1
#
_cell.length_a   1.000
_cell.length_b   1.000
_cell.length_c   1.000
_cell.angle_alpha   90.00
_cell.angle_beta   90.00
_cell.angle_gamma   90.00
#
_symmetry.space_group_name_H-M   'P 1'
#
loop_
_entity.id
_entity.type
_entity.pdbx_description
1 polymer ?
#
loop_
_entity_poly.entity_id
_entity_poly.type
_entity_poly.pdbx_seq_one_letter_code
_entity_poly.pdbx_strand_id
1 'polypeptide(L)'
;MGEKSELRVYLGNILLIILIIITFYSLYTVYGSATQMAKSYGTGISEDWANAMEWLKNNTPPCTVVATYWDPGYWIAALSERKIIFDGGSQNSRKYTKLDELYGLDCVEDRYGYIEEKNGVKYCVTSRIQDMAGVLFTSNETWAAKVLATYIGNCTQLYELASNDLIGKSHWWTYFSNWDPEKGKGQAYDYVTVSLQDRKSLLFDNGSALIYGPFILKVIYKNNTQQVTPYVFQQGNYYKIKNLVLTINNTPTKFTYPNASIQGTLWIDPSLRIAIYMPQETENSLFTRMFFYNGANLKYFEPTYLGPHVKLFRFKYEEFKRDYNEGRILSLQL
;
A
#
# COMPACT_ATOMS: atom_id res chain seq x y z
N MET A 1 75.76 11.99 -1.74
CA MET A 1 74.58 11.24 -2.25
C MET A 1 73.74 10.56 -1.16
N GLY A 2 74.26 10.29 0.05
CA GLY A 2 73.52 9.58 1.12
C GLY A 2 72.42 10.38 1.85
N GLU A 3 72.65 11.66 2.14
CA GLU A 3 71.76 12.47 3.00
C GLU A 3 70.35 12.71 2.40
N LYS A 4 70.25 12.89 1.08
CA LYS A 4 68.96 13.01 0.37
C LYS A 4 68.18 11.68 0.32
N SER A 5 68.87 10.55 0.45
CA SER A 5 68.26 9.21 0.49
C SER A 5 67.64 8.94 1.85
N GLU A 6 68.36 9.27 2.93
CA GLU A 6 67.83 9.11 4.29
C GLU A 6 66.64 10.03 4.55
N LEU A 7 66.70 11.30 4.13
CA LEU A 7 65.58 12.23 4.29
C LEU A 7 64.30 11.73 3.57
N ARG A 8 64.44 11.08 2.41
CA ARG A 8 63.30 10.46 1.69
C ARG A 8 62.72 9.26 2.44
N VAL A 9 63.57 8.43 3.06
CA VAL A 9 63.12 7.30 3.87
C VAL A 9 62.40 7.79 5.14
N TYR A 10 62.92 8.82 5.82
CA TYR A 10 62.27 9.44 6.97
C TYR A 10 60.90 10.04 6.62
N LEU A 11 60.81 10.80 5.53
CA LEU A 11 59.54 11.35 5.04
C LEU A 11 58.55 10.24 4.65
N GLY A 12 59.03 9.17 4.01
CA GLY A 12 58.21 8.00 3.67
C GLY A 12 57.63 7.30 4.91
N ASN A 13 58.44 7.13 5.96
CA ASN A 13 57.98 6.55 7.23
C ASN A 13 56.95 7.43 7.95
N ILE A 14 57.15 8.76 7.94
CA ILE A 14 56.18 9.72 8.52
C ILE A 14 54.86 9.65 7.76
N LEU A 15 54.89 9.64 6.42
CA LEU A 15 53.70 9.51 5.59
C LEU A 15 52.98 8.18 5.83
N LEU A 16 53.72 7.09 6.00
CA LEU A 16 53.14 5.78 6.32
C LEU A 16 52.44 5.78 7.68
N ILE A 17 53.04 6.38 8.70
CA ILE A 17 52.44 6.51 10.03
C ILE A 17 51.15 7.35 9.96
N ILE A 18 51.17 8.46 9.24
CA ILE A 18 49.98 9.30 9.03
C ILE A 18 48.88 8.52 8.32
N LEU A 19 49.22 7.77 7.27
CA LEU A 19 48.26 6.94 6.53
C LEU A 19 47.63 5.87 7.44
N ILE A 20 48.43 5.24 8.30
CA ILE A 20 47.96 4.25 9.28
C ILE A 20 46.98 4.90 10.26
N ILE A 21 47.33 6.06 10.81
CA ILE A 21 46.46 6.79 11.75
C ILE A 21 45.13 7.18 11.09
N ILE A 22 45.17 7.70 9.86
CA ILE A 22 43.96 8.05 9.10
C ILE A 22 43.11 6.79 8.88
N THR A 23 43.73 5.68 8.50
CA THR A 23 43.03 4.41 8.25
C THR A 23 42.35 3.89 9.52
N PHE A 24 43.06 3.87 10.66
CA PHE A 24 42.46 3.45 11.94
C PHE A 24 41.35 4.39 12.40
N TYR A 25 41.51 5.71 12.19
CA TYR A 25 40.46 6.68 12.50
C TYR A 25 39.21 6.48 11.62
N SER A 26 39.39 6.28 10.31
CA SER A 26 38.29 5.97 9.39
C SER A 26 37.60 4.65 9.74
N LEU A 27 38.34 3.61 10.11
CA LEU A 27 37.76 2.34 10.56
C LEU A 27 36.97 2.51 11.86
N TYR A 28 37.48 3.30 12.80
CA TYR A 28 36.78 3.59 14.05
C TYR A 28 35.46 4.33 13.82
N THR A 29 35.44 5.35 12.96
CA THR A 29 34.21 6.11 12.66
C THR A 29 33.18 5.28 11.89
N VAL A 30 33.62 4.46 10.93
CA VAL A 30 32.76 3.52 10.20
C VAL A 30 32.19 2.47 11.16
N TYR A 31 33.01 1.88 12.04
CA TYR A 31 32.56 0.89 13.02
C TYR A 31 31.54 1.49 14.01
N GLY A 32 31.81 2.69 14.54
CA GLY A 32 30.87 3.39 15.40
C GLY A 32 29.53 3.69 14.71
N SER A 33 29.58 4.13 13.46
CA SER A 33 28.37 4.40 12.67
C SER A 33 27.59 3.13 12.35
N ALA A 34 28.29 2.06 11.95
CA ALA A 34 27.69 0.77 11.63
C ALA A 34 27.05 0.12 12.87
N THR A 35 27.71 0.17 14.02
CA THR A 35 27.15 -0.37 15.27
C THR A 35 25.94 0.42 15.76
N GLN A 36 25.96 1.75 15.62
CA GLN A 36 24.80 2.58 15.94
C GLN A 36 23.62 2.28 15.00
N MET A 37 23.89 2.15 13.71
CA MET A 37 22.88 1.76 12.71
C MET A 37 22.30 0.38 13.02
N ALA A 38 23.14 -0.62 13.30
CA ALA A 38 22.72 -1.97 13.64
C ALA A 38 21.84 -2.01 14.89
N LYS A 39 22.20 -1.26 15.95
CA LYS A 39 21.38 -1.14 17.17
C LYS A 39 20.02 -0.48 16.89
N SER A 40 19.96 0.44 15.94
CA SER A 40 18.72 1.13 15.57
C SER A 40 17.84 0.36 14.57
N TYR A 41 18.36 -0.67 13.92
CA TYR A 41 17.68 -1.35 12.80
C TYR A 41 16.53 -2.28 13.24
N GLY A 42 16.52 -2.72 14.51
CA GLY A 42 15.48 -3.62 15.03
C GLY A 42 15.39 -4.95 14.27
N THR A 43 14.24 -5.64 14.36
CA THR A 43 13.97 -6.90 13.65
C THR A 43 13.56 -6.71 12.18
N GLY A 44 13.50 -5.46 11.69
CA GLY A 44 12.90 -5.13 10.40
C GLY A 44 11.37 -5.19 10.37
N ILE A 45 10.73 -5.52 11.51
CA ILE A 45 9.28 -5.59 11.69
C ILE A 45 8.89 -4.70 12.88
N SER A 46 7.91 -3.82 12.68
CA SER A 46 7.39 -3.02 13.80
C SER A 46 6.57 -3.87 14.77
N GLU A 47 6.46 -3.41 16.02
CA GLU A 47 5.67 -4.09 17.05
C GLU A 47 4.20 -4.32 16.62
N ASP A 48 3.60 -3.37 15.89
CA ASP A 48 2.24 -3.52 15.36
C ASP A 48 2.10 -4.69 14.38
N TRP A 49 3.10 -4.86 13.51
CA TRP A 49 3.14 -6.01 12.60
C TRP A 49 3.31 -7.32 13.38
N ALA A 50 4.19 -7.35 14.39
CA ALA A 50 4.38 -8.55 15.22
C ALA A 50 3.09 -8.93 15.95
N ASN A 51 2.41 -7.95 16.55
CA ASN A 51 1.13 -8.14 17.24
C ASN A 51 0.02 -8.62 16.30
N ALA A 52 -0.06 -8.10 15.08
CA ALA A 52 -1.03 -8.55 14.09
C ALA A 52 -0.79 -10.01 13.66
N MET A 53 0.48 -10.41 13.50
CA MET A 53 0.83 -11.78 13.14
C MET A 53 0.60 -12.76 14.30
N GLU A 54 0.91 -12.35 15.53
CA GLU A 54 0.57 -13.12 16.73
C GLU A 54 -0.95 -13.26 16.89
N TRP A 55 -1.71 -12.20 16.61
CA TRP A 55 -3.16 -12.26 16.61
C TRP A 55 -3.68 -13.29 15.59
N LEU A 56 -3.17 -13.28 14.35
CA LEU A 56 -3.51 -14.30 13.35
C LEU A 56 -3.19 -15.72 13.85
N LYS A 57 -2.00 -15.91 14.42
CA LYS A 57 -1.55 -17.22 14.92
C LYS A 57 -2.43 -17.76 16.05
N ASN A 58 -2.92 -16.89 16.92
CA ASN A 58 -3.67 -17.29 18.11
C ASN A 58 -5.19 -17.30 17.91
N ASN A 59 -5.71 -16.60 16.89
CA ASN A 59 -7.17 -16.42 16.69
C ASN A 59 -7.71 -17.07 15.41
N THR A 60 -6.87 -17.68 14.58
CA THR A 60 -7.31 -18.35 13.34
C THR A 60 -6.86 -19.82 13.30
N PRO A 61 -7.55 -20.71 12.57
CA PRO A 61 -7.07 -22.09 12.37
C PRO A 61 -5.76 -22.15 11.57
N PRO A 62 -4.93 -23.21 11.72
CA PRO A 62 -3.70 -23.37 10.92
C PRO A 62 -3.93 -23.36 9.40
N CYS A 63 -5.07 -23.90 8.93
CA CYS A 63 -5.49 -23.74 7.52
C CYS A 63 -6.26 -22.43 7.34
N THR A 64 -5.56 -21.32 7.50
CA THR A 64 -6.02 -19.98 7.10
C THR A 64 -5.09 -19.46 6.00
N VAL A 65 -5.68 -18.81 4.99
CA VAL A 65 -4.95 -18.16 3.90
C VAL A 65 -4.91 -16.65 4.15
N VAL A 66 -3.75 -16.04 3.97
CA VAL A 66 -3.58 -14.59 4.01
C VAL A 66 -3.27 -14.09 2.61
N ALA A 67 -4.08 -13.13 2.17
CA ALA A 67 -3.98 -12.41 0.92
C ALA A 67 -3.46 -11.00 1.20
N THR A 68 -2.49 -10.57 0.43
CA THR A 68 -1.92 -9.21 0.39
C THR A 68 -0.94 -9.16 -0.78
N TYR A 69 -0.21 -8.05 -0.95
CA TYR A 69 0.87 -7.95 -1.94
C TYR A 69 2.08 -8.84 -1.56
N TRP A 70 3.06 -9.02 -2.45
CA TRP A 70 4.10 -10.05 -2.26
C TRP A 70 5.11 -9.75 -1.15
N ASP A 71 5.44 -8.48 -0.94
CA ASP A 71 6.58 -8.05 -0.12
C ASP A 71 6.57 -8.62 1.31
N PRO A 72 5.46 -8.57 2.08
CA PRO A 72 5.44 -9.09 3.45
C PRO A 72 5.24 -10.61 3.53
N GLY A 73 5.10 -11.32 2.40
CA GLY A 73 4.67 -12.73 2.38
C GLY A 73 5.49 -13.65 3.30
N TYR A 74 6.82 -13.60 3.23
CA TYR A 74 7.69 -14.43 4.08
C TYR A 74 7.50 -14.14 5.57
N TRP A 75 7.38 -12.88 5.95
CA TRP A 75 7.20 -12.46 7.33
C TRP A 75 5.84 -12.90 7.87
N ILE A 76 4.79 -12.76 7.06
CA ILE A 76 3.46 -13.23 7.40
C ILE A 76 3.49 -14.74 7.64
N ALA A 77 4.03 -15.51 6.70
CA ALA A 77 4.09 -16.96 6.82
C ALA A 77 4.89 -17.41 8.06
N ALA A 78 6.04 -16.79 8.31
CA ALA A 78 6.93 -17.16 9.42
C ALA A 78 6.34 -16.80 10.80
N LEU A 79 5.74 -15.63 10.95
CA LEU A 79 5.26 -15.15 12.24
C LEU A 79 3.84 -15.61 12.58
N SER A 80 2.95 -15.65 11.58
CA SER A 80 1.56 -16.07 11.80
C SER A 80 1.38 -17.59 11.69
N GLU A 81 2.35 -18.31 11.12
CA GLU A 81 2.23 -19.73 10.78
C GLU A 81 0.99 -20.01 9.92
N ARG A 82 0.64 -19.10 9.00
CA ARG A 82 -0.48 -19.21 8.06
C ARG A 82 0.00 -19.29 6.62
N LYS A 83 -0.84 -19.88 5.77
CA LYS A 83 -0.58 -19.92 4.32
C LYS A 83 -0.73 -18.52 3.76
N ILE A 84 0.08 -18.20 2.77
CA ILE A 84 -0.02 -16.96 2.00
C ILE A 84 -0.34 -17.28 0.54
N ILE A 85 -0.93 -16.34 -0.17
CA ILE A 85 -1.19 -16.52 -1.61
C ILE A 85 0.13 -16.54 -2.39
N PHE A 86 1.06 -15.63 -2.09
CA PHE A 86 2.38 -15.56 -2.69
C PHE A 86 3.33 -14.65 -1.88
N ASP A 87 4.62 -14.74 -2.16
CA ASP A 87 5.74 -14.04 -1.53
C ASP A 87 6.82 -13.65 -2.54
N GLY A 88 7.92 -13.08 -2.05
CA GLY A 88 9.07 -12.70 -2.86
C GLY A 88 9.70 -13.82 -3.69
N GLY A 89 9.60 -15.08 -3.26
CA GLY A 89 10.10 -16.24 -4.02
C GLY A 89 9.12 -16.77 -5.05
N SER A 90 7.86 -16.32 -5.01
CA SER A 90 6.77 -16.80 -5.84
C SER A 90 6.09 -15.71 -6.68
N GLN A 91 6.72 -14.54 -6.84
CA GLN A 91 6.22 -13.40 -7.63
C GLN A 91 5.84 -13.76 -9.08
N ASN A 92 6.60 -14.65 -9.72
CA ASN A 92 6.35 -15.12 -11.09
C ASN A 92 5.39 -16.32 -11.16
N SER A 93 4.76 -16.70 -10.04
CA SER A 93 3.90 -17.88 -9.99
C SER A 93 2.57 -17.63 -10.69
N ARG A 94 2.17 -18.63 -11.46
CA ARG A 94 0.84 -18.67 -12.09
C ARG A 94 -0.17 -19.32 -11.16
N LYS A 95 -1.43 -18.95 -11.34
CA LYS A 95 -2.59 -19.61 -10.74
C LYS A 95 -3.38 -20.28 -11.85
N TYR A 96 -3.65 -21.57 -11.67
CA TYR A 96 -4.57 -22.34 -12.49
C TYR A 96 -5.88 -22.45 -11.71
N THR A 97 -6.97 -21.96 -12.30
CA THR A 97 -8.33 -22.06 -11.75
C THR A 97 -9.21 -22.72 -12.80
N LYS A 98 -10.00 -23.74 -12.45
CA LYS A 98 -10.94 -24.29 -13.45
C LYS A 98 -11.97 -23.24 -13.83
N LEU A 99 -12.45 -23.27 -15.07
CA LEU A 99 -13.39 -22.25 -15.57
C LEU A 99 -14.70 -22.19 -14.76
N ASP A 100 -15.19 -23.33 -14.28
CA ASP A 100 -16.38 -23.42 -13.42
C ASP A 100 -16.16 -22.90 -11.99
N GLU A 101 -14.91 -22.74 -11.58
CA GLU A 101 -14.49 -22.20 -10.27
C GLU A 101 -14.15 -20.70 -10.33
N LEU A 102 -14.48 -20.01 -11.44
CA LEU A 102 -14.25 -18.55 -11.60
C LEU A 102 -15.36 -17.68 -11.00
N TYR A 103 -16.42 -18.26 -10.44
CA TYR A 103 -17.55 -17.53 -9.86
C TYR A 103 -18.15 -16.50 -10.83
N GLY A 104 -18.27 -16.89 -12.10
CA GLY A 104 -18.83 -16.07 -13.17
C GLY A 104 -17.95 -14.90 -13.63
N LEU A 105 -16.65 -14.91 -13.30
CA LEU A 105 -15.67 -14.04 -13.97
C LEU A 105 -15.30 -14.65 -15.33
N ASP A 106 -15.17 -13.81 -16.35
CA ASP A 106 -14.50 -14.20 -17.58
C ASP A 106 -12.99 -14.31 -17.35
N CYS A 107 -12.36 -15.33 -17.93
CA CYS A 107 -10.93 -15.53 -17.74
C CYS A 107 -10.09 -14.41 -18.35
N VAL A 108 -10.48 -13.93 -19.52
CA VAL A 108 -9.71 -12.96 -20.31
C VAL A 108 -10.14 -11.55 -19.96
N GLU A 109 -11.44 -11.26 -20.03
CA GLU A 109 -11.98 -9.90 -19.86
C GLU A 109 -11.90 -9.43 -18.40
N ASP A 110 -12.25 -10.30 -17.43
CA ASP A 110 -12.30 -9.89 -16.03
C ASP A 110 -11.00 -10.18 -15.27
N ARG A 111 -10.21 -11.18 -15.68
CA ARG A 111 -9.01 -11.62 -14.95
C ARG A 111 -7.70 -11.45 -15.70
N TYR A 112 -7.74 -10.94 -16.94
CA TYR A 112 -6.57 -10.75 -17.80
C TYR A 112 -5.71 -12.02 -17.95
N GLY A 113 -6.37 -13.19 -17.84
CA GLY A 113 -5.74 -14.50 -17.99
C GLY A 113 -5.84 -15.02 -19.40
N TYR A 114 -5.41 -16.28 -19.57
CA TYR A 114 -5.62 -17.04 -20.79
C TYR A 114 -6.12 -18.44 -20.46
N ILE A 115 -6.81 -19.07 -21.41
CA ILE A 115 -7.36 -20.42 -21.22
C ILE A 115 -6.33 -21.45 -21.66
N GLU A 116 -6.05 -22.43 -20.81
CA GLU A 116 -5.19 -23.57 -21.08
C GLU A 116 -5.96 -24.87 -20.81
N GLU A 117 -5.94 -25.83 -21.74
CA GLU A 117 -6.60 -27.13 -21.57
C GLU A 117 -5.58 -28.21 -21.21
N LYS A 118 -5.85 -28.96 -20.12
CA LYS A 118 -5.03 -30.09 -19.68
C LYS A 118 -5.93 -31.27 -19.37
N ASN A 119 -5.69 -32.41 -20.03
CA ASN A 119 -6.44 -33.65 -19.82
C ASN A 119 -7.97 -33.46 -19.92
N GLY A 120 -8.44 -32.67 -20.89
CA GLY A 120 -9.85 -32.38 -21.10
C GLY A 120 -10.48 -31.39 -20.12
N VAL A 121 -9.69 -30.81 -19.20
CA VAL A 121 -10.16 -29.78 -18.26
C VAL A 121 -9.59 -28.42 -18.68
N LYS A 122 -10.45 -27.42 -18.81
CA LYS A 122 -10.07 -26.04 -19.13
C LYS A 122 -9.79 -25.25 -17.86
N TYR A 123 -8.65 -24.57 -17.85
CA TYR A 123 -8.20 -23.71 -16.77
C TYR A 123 -8.05 -22.29 -17.25
N CYS A 124 -8.47 -21.34 -16.42
CA CYS A 124 -7.99 -19.98 -16.49
C CYS A 124 -6.64 -19.89 -15.82
N VAL A 125 -5.66 -19.37 -16.54
CA VAL A 125 -4.29 -19.17 -16.07
C VAL A 125 -4.04 -17.69 -15.89
N THR A 126 -3.80 -17.28 -14.64
CA THR A 126 -3.53 -15.88 -14.27
C THR A 126 -2.19 -15.77 -13.56
N SER A 127 -1.66 -14.55 -13.48
CA SER A 127 -0.50 -14.24 -12.64
C SER A 127 -0.97 -13.87 -11.23
N ARG A 128 -0.38 -14.47 -10.19
CA ARG A 128 -0.77 -14.17 -8.79
C ARG A 128 -0.53 -12.71 -8.44
N ILE A 129 0.52 -12.10 -8.99
CA ILE A 129 0.81 -10.69 -8.74
C ILE A 129 -0.29 -9.79 -9.29
N GLN A 130 -0.81 -10.09 -10.49
CA GLN A 130 -1.86 -9.30 -11.13
C GLN A 130 -3.19 -9.47 -10.39
N ASP A 131 -3.50 -10.68 -9.91
CA ASP A 131 -4.68 -10.94 -9.10
C ASP A 131 -4.67 -10.14 -7.79
N MET A 132 -3.58 -10.23 -7.01
CA MET A 132 -3.50 -9.55 -5.71
C MET A 132 -3.37 -8.03 -5.86
N ALA A 133 -2.62 -7.58 -6.87
CA ALA A 133 -2.58 -6.19 -7.28
C ALA A 133 -3.99 -5.66 -7.65
N GLY A 134 -4.75 -6.44 -8.42
CA GLY A 134 -6.13 -6.13 -8.79
C GLY A 134 -7.07 -6.08 -7.59
N VAL A 135 -6.94 -7.02 -6.65
CA VAL A 135 -7.73 -7.02 -5.40
C VAL A 135 -7.50 -5.73 -4.63
N LEU A 136 -6.25 -5.26 -4.53
CA LEU A 136 -5.94 -3.98 -3.88
C LEU A 136 -6.53 -2.78 -4.64
N PHE A 137 -6.41 -2.77 -5.98
CA PHE A 137 -6.75 -1.63 -6.83
C PHE A 137 -8.25 -1.44 -7.09
N THR A 138 -8.99 -2.53 -7.24
CA THR A 138 -10.39 -2.50 -7.67
C THR A 138 -11.30 -1.73 -6.71
N SER A 139 -12.22 -0.94 -7.24
CA SER A 139 -13.35 -0.39 -6.47
C SER A 139 -14.51 -1.39 -6.35
N ASN A 140 -14.53 -2.43 -7.19
CA ASN A 140 -15.57 -3.45 -7.22
C ASN A 140 -15.26 -4.55 -6.19
N GLU A 141 -15.91 -4.44 -5.03
CA GLU A 141 -15.77 -5.42 -3.94
C GLU A 141 -16.15 -6.84 -4.37
N THR A 142 -17.22 -6.99 -5.16
CA THR A 142 -17.69 -8.30 -5.63
C THR A 142 -16.65 -8.96 -6.54
N TRP A 143 -16.00 -8.20 -7.42
CA TRP A 143 -14.91 -8.72 -8.24
C TRP A 143 -13.74 -9.21 -7.37
N ALA A 144 -13.33 -8.43 -6.36
CA ALA A 144 -12.27 -8.85 -5.45
C ALA A 144 -12.63 -10.13 -4.68
N ALA A 145 -13.87 -10.23 -4.20
CA ALA A 145 -14.39 -11.41 -3.54
C ALA A 145 -14.36 -12.65 -4.46
N LYS A 146 -14.76 -12.51 -5.73
CA LYS A 146 -14.69 -13.59 -6.74
C LYS A 146 -13.25 -14.04 -6.97
N VAL A 147 -12.29 -13.11 -7.09
CA VAL A 147 -10.86 -13.45 -7.24
C VAL A 147 -10.35 -14.19 -6.02
N LEU A 148 -10.54 -13.66 -4.81
CA LEU A 148 -10.07 -14.28 -3.56
C LEU A 148 -10.71 -15.65 -3.29
N ALA A 149 -11.98 -15.84 -3.68
CA ALA A 149 -12.66 -17.12 -3.59
C ALA A 149 -11.95 -18.24 -4.38
N THR A 150 -11.18 -17.91 -5.42
CA THR A 150 -10.36 -18.89 -6.17
C THR A 150 -9.09 -19.32 -5.42
N TYR A 151 -8.74 -18.65 -4.33
CA TYR A 151 -7.52 -18.87 -3.55
C TYR A 151 -7.74 -19.57 -2.20
N ILE A 152 -8.98 -19.68 -1.71
CA ILE A 152 -9.26 -20.30 -0.40
C ILE A 152 -8.91 -21.81 -0.37
N GLY A 153 -9.07 -22.50 -1.51
CA GLY A 153 -8.79 -23.93 -1.63
C GLY A 153 -9.61 -24.77 -0.64
N ASN A 154 -8.92 -25.60 0.14
CA ASN A 154 -9.52 -26.45 1.18
C ASN A 154 -9.46 -25.84 2.58
N CYS A 155 -8.99 -24.61 2.71
CA CYS A 155 -8.94 -23.92 3.99
C CYS A 155 -10.30 -23.31 4.36
N THR A 156 -10.47 -23.00 5.64
CA THR A 156 -11.76 -22.54 6.18
C THR A 156 -11.86 -21.02 6.26
N GLN A 157 -10.73 -20.32 6.22
CA GLN A 157 -10.67 -18.87 6.37
C GLN A 157 -9.66 -18.27 5.40
N LEU A 158 -9.99 -17.08 4.91
CA LEU A 158 -9.10 -16.21 4.15
C LEU A 158 -9.17 -14.80 4.75
N TYR A 159 -8.02 -14.15 4.91
CA TYR A 159 -7.91 -12.76 5.35
C TYR A 159 -7.22 -11.92 4.29
N GLU A 160 -7.76 -10.75 4.00
CA GLU A 160 -7.05 -9.69 3.28
C GLU A 160 -6.31 -8.82 4.30
N LEU A 161 -5.00 -8.64 4.11
CA LEU A 161 -4.14 -7.81 4.95
C LEU A 161 -3.82 -6.51 4.23
N ALA A 162 -4.24 -5.40 4.83
CA ALA A 162 -3.94 -4.06 4.37
C ALA A 162 -2.94 -3.40 5.33
N SER A 163 -1.78 -3.01 4.81
CA SER A 163 -0.70 -2.42 5.58
C SER A 163 -0.26 -1.05 5.07
N ASN A 164 0.38 -0.26 5.94
CA ASN A 164 0.82 1.09 5.63
C ASN A 164 1.92 1.16 4.55
N ASP A 165 2.75 0.14 4.41
CA ASP A 165 3.80 0.10 3.38
C ASP A 165 3.23 0.06 1.96
N LEU A 166 2.01 -0.48 1.79
CA LEU A 166 1.30 -0.47 0.51
C LEU A 166 0.96 0.94 0.02
N ILE A 167 0.95 1.94 0.91
CA ILE A 167 0.77 3.35 0.52
C ILE A 167 1.91 3.77 -0.41
N GLY A 168 3.16 3.57 0.03
CA GLY A 168 4.35 3.93 -0.75
C GLY A 168 4.61 3.01 -1.95
N LYS A 169 3.90 1.87 -2.03
CA LYS A 169 4.02 0.90 -3.13
C LYS A 169 2.86 0.98 -4.12
N SER A 170 2.00 2.00 -4.01
CA SER A 170 0.84 2.13 -4.89
C SER A 170 1.20 2.21 -6.36
N HIS A 171 2.36 2.78 -6.68
CA HIS A 171 2.93 2.71 -8.02
C HIS A 171 2.85 1.29 -8.62
N TRP A 172 3.36 0.30 -7.89
CA TRP A 172 3.57 -1.04 -8.41
C TRP A 172 2.30 -1.88 -8.40
N TRP A 173 1.57 -1.90 -7.29
CA TRP A 173 0.34 -2.70 -7.26
C TRP A 173 -0.74 -2.10 -8.18
N THR A 174 -0.76 -0.81 -8.46
CA THR A 174 -1.63 -0.28 -9.54
C THR A 174 -1.11 -0.68 -10.91
N TYR A 175 0.20 -0.53 -11.17
CA TYR A 175 0.81 -0.89 -12.44
C TYR A 175 0.59 -2.37 -12.83
N PHE A 176 0.79 -3.30 -11.90
CA PHE A 176 0.59 -4.72 -12.19
C PHE A 176 -0.88 -5.12 -12.29
N SER A 177 -1.79 -4.39 -11.64
CA SER A 177 -3.22 -4.69 -11.70
C SER A 177 -3.81 -4.52 -13.10
N ASN A 178 -3.29 -3.54 -13.85
CA ASN A 178 -3.79 -3.12 -15.16
C ASN A 178 -2.73 -3.35 -16.26
N TRP A 179 -1.81 -4.29 -16.03
CA TRP A 179 -0.80 -4.66 -17.02
C TRP A 179 -1.46 -5.15 -18.31
N ASP A 180 -1.15 -4.47 -19.40
CA ASP A 180 -1.59 -4.82 -20.74
C ASP A 180 -0.52 -5.68 -21.43
N PRO A 181 -0.79 -6.98 -21.69
CA PRO A 181 0.19 -7.87 -22.30
C PRO A 181 0.52 -7.52 -23.77
N GLU A 182 -0.40 -6.87 -24.50
CA GLU A 182 -0.16 -6.44 -25.88
C GLU A 182 0.75 -5.22 -25.92
N LYS A 183 0.55 -4.28 -24.99
CA LYS A 183 1.38 -3.07 -24.89
C LYS A 183 2.67 -3.27 -24.09
N GLY A 184 2.76 -4.36 -23.33
CA GLY A 184 3.89 -4.66 -22.45
C GLY A 184 4.09 -3.60 -21.34
N LYS A 185 3.00 -3.00 -20.85
CA LYS A 185 3.05 -1.99 -19.78
C LYS A 185 1.73 -1.87 -19.02
N GLY A 186 1.84 -1.53 -17.74
CA GLY A 186 0.73 -1.02 -16.93
C GLY A 186 0.70 0.50 -16.83
N GLN A 187 -0.29 1.01 -16.12
CA GLN A 187 -0.45 2.39 -15.68
C GLN A 187 -0.35 2.45 -14.16
N ALA A 188 0.63 3.21 -13.68
CA ALA A 188 0.86 3.41 -12.26
C ALA A 188 0.11 4.64 -11.75
N TYR A 189 -0.44 4.54 -10.53
CA TYR A 189 -1.09 5.61 -9.80
C TYR A 189 -0.50 5.70 -8.39
N ASP A 190 0.08 6.85 -8.08
CA ASP A 190 0.80 7.09 -6.84
C ASP A 190 -0.08 7.76 -5.79
N TYR A 191 -0.10 7.22 -4.57
CA TYR A 191 -0.46 8.00 -3.39
C TYR A 191 0.69 8.93 -3.05
N VAL A 192 0.39 10.23 -3.01
CA VAL A 192 1.41 11.24 -2.71
C VAL A 192 1.29 11.64 -1.25
N THR A 193 2.17 11.10 -0.42
CA THR A 193 2.27 11.43 1.01
C THR A 193 3.20 12.61 1.22
N VAL A 194 2.72 13.65 1.91
CA VAL A 194 3.47 14.87 2.18
C VAL A 194 3.24 15.34 3.60
N SER A 195 4.32 15.67 4.32
CA SER A 195 4.22 16.24 5.66
C SER A 195 3.85 17.73 5.64
N LEU A 196 3.24 18.21 6.71
CA LEU A 196 3.01 19.63 6.95
C LEU A 196 4.36 20.35 7.01
N GLN A 197 4.53 21.35 6.14
CA GLN A 197 5.76 22.14 6.03
C GLN A 197 5.62 23.50 6.71
N ASP A 198 4.44 24.11 6.59
CA ASP A 198 4.24 25.47 7.09
C ASP A 198 2.75 25.77 7.35
N ARG A 199 2.50 26.78 8.18
CA ARG A 199 1.18 27.37 8.43
C ARG A 199 1.29 28.89 8.32
N LYS A 200 0.63 29.48 7.32
CA LYS A 200 0.66 30.92 7.06
C LYS A 200 -0.72 31.56 7.27
N SER A 201 -0.76 32.77 7.80
CA SER A 201 -1.98 33.59 7.81
C SER A 201 -2.31 34.06 6.39
N LEU A 202 -3.60 34.08 6.04
CA LEU A 202 -4.05 34.61 4.75
C LEU A 202 -4.00 36.14 4.76
N LEU A 203 -3.52 36.75 3.67
CA LEU A 203 -3.34 38.21 3.58
C LEU A 203 -4.66 38.99 3.51
N PHE A 204 -5.67 38.42 2.86
CA PHE A 204 -6.92 39.11 2.52
C PHE A 204 -8.18 38.48 3.15
N ASP A 205 -8.02 37.34 3.82
CA ASP A 205 -9.10 36.57 4.44
C ASP A 205 -8.77 36.35 5.92
N ASN A 206 -9.78 36.35 6.78
CA ASN A 206 -9.62 35.90 8.16
C ASN A 206 -9.44 34.37 8.17
N GLY A 207 -8.20 33.88 8.17
CA GLY A 207 -7.91 32.47 8.02
C GLY A 207 -6.43 32.10 7.95
N SER A 208 -6.17 30.80 7.73
CA SER A 208 -4.83 30.25 7.58
C SER A 208 -4.74 29.31 6.40
N ALA A 209 -3.57 29.19 5.79
CA ALA A 209 -3.21 28.16 4.84
C ALA A 209 -2.25 27.18 5.51
N LEU A 210 -2.59 25.89 5.49
CA LEU A 210 -1.66 24.81 5.86
C LEU A 210 -1.02 24.28 4.58
N ILE A 211 0.30 24.19 4.55
CA ILE A 211 1.10 23.89 3.36
C ILE A 211 1.74 22.51 3.51
N TYR A 212 1.44 21.61 2.57
CA TYR A 212 1.94 20.24 2.48
C TYR A 212 2.59 20.04 1.10
N GLY A 213 3.81 20.53 0.92
CA GLY A 213 4.47 20.52 -0.38
C GLY A 213 3.63 21.25 -1.44
N PRO A 214 3.19 20.58 -2.52
CA PRO A 214 2.33 21.20 -3.52
C PRO A 214 0.88 21.35 -3.04
N PHE A 215 0.45 20.67 -1.98
CA PHE A 215 -0.94 20.70 -1.51
C PHE A 215 -1.15 21.76 -0.44
N ILE A 216 -2.28 22.44 -0.50
CA ILE A 216 -2.62 23.55 0.39
C ILE A 216 -4.04 23.37 0.89
N LEU A 217 -4.19 23.42 2.21
CA LEU A 217 -5.49 23.45 2.86
C LEU A 217 -5.79 24.88 3.28
N LYS A 218 -6.67 25.55 2.52
CA LYS A 218 -7.12 26.91 2.85
C LYS A 218 -8.25 26.83 3.87
N VAL A 219 -8.08 27.46 5.03
CA VAL A 219 -9.07 27.53 6.11
C VAL A 219 -9.50 28.98 6.29
N ILE A 220 -10.78 29.29 6.11
CA ILE A 220 -11.35 30.63 6.29
C ILE A 220 -12.41 30.59 7.40
N TYR A 221 -12.41 31.58 8.28
CA TYR A 221 -13.41 31.76 9.32
C TYR A 221 -14.46 32.79 8.86
N LYS A 222 -15.71 32.36 8.68
CA LYS A 222 -16.84 33.22 8.32
C LYS A 222 -18.05 32.93 9.21
N ASN A 223 -18.60 33.95 9.87
CA ASN A 223 -19.85 33.86 10.64
C ASN A 223 -19.92 32.65 11.59
N ASN A 224 -18.87 32.44 12.40
CA ASN A 224 -18.70 31.29 13.30
C ASN A 224 -18.61 29.90 12.62
N THR A 225 -18.46 29.85 11.30
CA THR A 225 -18.22 28.62 10.54
C THR A 225 -16.82 28.61 9.94
N GLN A 226 -16.24 27.41 9.83
CA GLN A 226 -14.96 27.20 9.16
C GLN A 226 -15.21 26.66 7.75
N GLN A 227 -14.76 27.40 6.75
CA GLN A 227 -14.73 26.91 5.37
C GLN A 227 -13.32 26.41 5.07
N VAL A 228 -13.21 25.11 4.86
CA VAL A 228 -11.96 24.48 4.43
C VAL A 228 -12.03 24.25 2.92
N THR A 229 -10.92 24.40 2.18
CA THR A 229 -10.87 24.11 0.75
C THR A 229 -9.48 23.60 0.37
N PRO A 230 -9.39 22.42 -0.29
CA PRO A 230 -8.12 21.86 -0.73
C PRO A 230 -7.69 22.44 -2.09
N TYR A 231 -6.41 22.73 -2.22
CA TYR A 231 -5.77 23.17 -3.44
C TYR A 231 -4.49 22.38 -3.70
N VAL A 232 -4.10 22.32 -4.97
CA VAL A 232 -2.74 21.98 -5.40
C VAL A 232 -2.14 23.18 -6.12
N PHE A 233 -0.88 23.48 -5.83
CA PHE A 233 -0.09 24.49 -6.51
C PHE A 233 0.79 23.82 -7.56
N GLN A 234 0.56 24.15 -8.82
CA GLN A 234 1.32 23.61 -9.94
C GLN A 234 1.43 24.67 -11.04
N GLN A 235 2.61 24.80 -11.65
CA GLN A 235 2.88 25.76 -12.75
C GLN A 235 2.45 27.20 -12.41
N GLY A 236 2.65 27.64 -11.16
CA GLY A 236 2.35 29.00 -10.72
C GLY A 236 0.87 29.27 -10.40
N ASN A 237 -0.02 28.28 -10.56
CA ASN A 237 -1.46 28.44 -10.34
C ASN A 237 -1.97 27.52 -9.22
N TYR A 238 -3.08 27.92 -8.61
CA TYR A 238 -3.79 27.11 -7.61
C TYR A 238 -5.01 26.45 -8.24
N TYR A 239 -5.06 25.13 -8.16
CA TYR A 239 -6.18 24.35 -8.66
C TYR A 239 -6.89 23.65 -7.51
N LYS A 240 -8.22 23.74 -7.47
CA LYS A 240 -9.01 23.09 -6.41
C LYS A 240 -9.02 21.58 -6.63
N ILE A 241 -8.87 20.82 -5.54
CA ILE A 241 -9.01 19.35 -5.54
C ILE A 241 -10.47 19.00 -5.23
N LYS A 242 -11.02 18.00 -5.93
CA LYS A 242 -12.45 17.66 -5.87
C LYS A 242 -12.89 17.17 -4.51
N ASN A 243 -12.13 16.31 -3.88
CA ASN A 243 -12.51 15.72 -2.60
C ASN A 243 -11.48 16.09 -1.52
N LEU A 244 -11.97 16.40 -0.33
CA LEU A 244 -11.19 16.55 0.89
C LEU A 244 -11.75 15.58 1.93
N VAL A 245 -10.88 14.86 2.63
CA VAL A 245 -11.29 14.09 3.80
C VAL A 245 -10.59 14.62 5.03
N LEU A 246 -11.38 14.97 6.04
CA LEU A 246 -10.92 15.36 7.37
C LEU A 246 -11.57 14.45 8.41
N THR A 247 -10.84 14.13 9.48
CA THR A 247 -11.43 13.43 10.63
C THR A 247 -12.06 14.45 11.58
N ILE A 248 -13.39 14.37 11.73
CA ILE A 248 -14.17 15.23 12.63
C ILE A 248 -14.82 14.30 13.66
N ASN A 249 -14.59 14.56 14.95
CA ASN A 249 -15.09 13.70 16.04
C ASN A 249 -14.79 12.21 15.82
N ASN A 250 -13.53 11.89 15.51
CA ASN A 250 -13.06 10.53 15.18
C ASN A 250 -13.73 9.87 13.95
N THR A 251 -14.49 10.63 13.15
CA THR A 251 -15.16 10.13 11.96
C THR A 251 -14.58 10.77 10.69
N PRO A 252 -14.06 9.99 9.74
CA PRO A 252 -13.65 10.51 8.43
C PRO A 252 -14.86 11.13 7.71
N THR A 253 -14.78 12.42 7.41
CA THR A 253 -15.83 13.19 6.75
C THR A 253 -15.33 13.67 5.39
N LYS A 254 -16.05 13.31 4.32
CA LYS A 254 -15.73 13.70 2.95
C LYS A 254 -16.45 14.99 2.56
N PHE A 255 -15.70 15.98 2.09
CA PHE A 255 -16.16 17.23 1.51
C PHE A 255 -15.92 17.20 0.00
N THR A 256 -16.96 17.45 -0.78
CA THR A 256 -16.90 17.41 -2.25
C THR A 256 -17.08 18.82 -2.83
N TYR A 257 -16.22 19.20 -3.76
CA TYR A 257 -16.25 20.46 -4.49
C TYR A 257 -16.53 20.16 -5.98
N PRO A 258 -17.80 20.24 -6.45
CA PRO A 258 -18.18 19.75 -7.78
C PRO A 258 -17.43 20.40 -8.95
N ASN A 259 -17.09 21.69 -8.84
CA ASN A 259 -16.42 22.46 -9.89
C ASN A 259 -14.89 22.52 -9.71
N ALA A 260 -14.29 21.47 -9.14
CA ALA A 260 -12.86 21.38 -8.95
C ALA A 260 -12.12 20.93 -10.22
N SER A 261 -10.97 21.53 -10.49
CA SER A 261 -10.16 21.24 -11.69
C SER A 261 -9.37 19.94 -11.57
N ILE A 262 -9.05 19.51 -10.34
CA ILE A 262 -8.25 18.32 -10.08
C ILE A 262 -9.14 17.25 -9.45
N GLN A 263 -9.25 16.10 -10.12
CA GLN A 263 -9.97 14.94 -9.61
C GLN A 263 -9.18 14.25 -8.48
N GLY A 264 -9.80 13.33 -7.75
CA GLY A 264 -9.17 12.64 -6.63
C GLY A 264 -9.46 13.28 -5.26
N THR A 265 -8.82 12.71 -4.24
CA THR A 265 -9.06 13.01 -2.82
C THR A 265 -7.78 13.46 -2.14
N LEU A 266 -7.81 14.62 -1.49
CA LEU A 266 -6.82 14.98 -0.49
C LEU A 266 -7.30 14.49 0.88
N TRP A 267 -6.67 13.45 1.42
CA TRP A 267 -6.93 12.95 2.76
C TRP A 267 -5.93 13.57 3.74
N ILE A 268 -6.42 14.15 4.83
CA ILE A 268 -5.57 14.72 5.88
C ILE A 268 -5.65 13.84 7.11
N ASP A 269 -4.50 13.48 7.66
CA ASP A 269 -4.45 12.67 8.87
C ASP A 269 -5.04 13.43 10.08
N PRO A 270 -5.56 12.73 11.10
CA PRO A 270 -6.17 13.37 12.28
C PRO A 270 -5.24 14.34 13.04
N SER A 271 -3.91 14.15 12.97
CA SER A 271 -2.94 15.05 13.60
C SER A 271 -2.61 16.30 12.77
N LEU A 272 -3.13 16.39 11.54
CA LEU A 272 -2.85 17.44 10.54
C LEU A 272 -1.37 17.55 10.14
N ARG A 273 -0.57 16.50 10.38
CA ARG A 273 0.87 16.48 10.08
C ARG A 273 1.17 15.88 8.72
N ILE A 274 0.24 15.13 8.15
CA ILE A 274 0.41 14.36 6.92
C ILE A 274 -0.84 14.58 6.05
N ALA A 275 -0.59 14.93 4.80
CA ALA A 275 -1.57 14.89 3.74
C ALA A 275 -1.22 13.73 2.80
N ILE A 276 -2.24 13.02 2.32
CA ILE A 276 -2.12 11.99 1.30
C ILE A 276 -3.08 12.33 0.18
N TYR A 277 -2.52 12.61 -0.99
CA TYR A 277 -3.32 12.76 -2.20
C TYR A 277 -3.53 11.40 -2.87
N MET A 278 -4.79 11.09 -3.15
CA MET A 278 -5.25 9.87 -3.81
C MET A 278 -5.83 10.22 -5.17
N PRO A 279 -5.22 9.77 -6.28
CA PRO A 279 -5.79 9.89 -7.61
C PRO A 279 -7.21 9.30 -7.71
N GLN A 280 -7.98 9.73 -8.71
CA GLN A 280 -9.37 9.29 -8.90
C GLN A 280 -9.51 7.77 -9.03
N GLU A 281 -8.51 7.13 -9.63
CA GLU A 281 -8.46 5.70 -9.91
C GLU A 281 -8.28 4.88 -8.62
N THR A 282 -7.68 5.47 -7.60
CA THR A 282 -7.33 4.77 -6.35
C THR A 282 -8.14 5.25 -5.14
N GLU A 283 -8.82 6.40 -5.20
CA GLU A 283 -9.53 6.99 -4.05
C GLU A 283 -10.68 6.12 -3.50
N ASN A 284 -11.20 5.18 -4.31
CA ASN A 284 -12.24 4.22 -3.92
C ASN A 284 -11.77 2.76 -4.02
N SER A 285 -10.47 2.52 -4.19
CA SER A 285 -9.89 1.16 -4.24
C SER A 285 -10.22 0.37 -2.97
N LEU A 286 -10.21 -0.96 -3.06
CA LEU A 286 -10.43 -1.83 -1.90
C LEU A 286 -9.38 -1.56 -0.83
N PHE A 287 -8.10 -1.37 -1.21
CA PHE A 287 -7.05 -0.96 -0.30
C PHE A 287 -7.40 0.35 0.41
N THR A 288 -7.85 1.39 -0.31
CA THR A 288 -8.23 2.66 0.33
C THR A 288 -9.35 2.48 1.34
N ARG A 289 -10.41 1.74 0.97
CA ARG A 289 -11.55 1.49 1.85
C ARG A 289 -11.16 0.70 3.10
N MET A 290 -10.32 -0.32 2.96
CA MET A 290 -9.80 -1.11 4.08
C MET A 290 -8.87 -0.29 4.97
N PHE A 291 -7.84 0.33 4.39
CA PHE A 291 -6.78 0.96 5.17
C PHE A 291 -7.18 2.31 5.74
N PHE A 292 -7.76 3.22 4.96
CA PHE A 292 -8.09 4.58 5.42
C PHE A 292 -9.46 4.68 6.09
N TYR A 293 -10.39 3.77 5.75
CA TYR A 293 -11.78 3.82 6.22
C TYR A 293 -12.22 2.58 7.00
N ASN A 294 -11.28 1.74 7.47
CA ASN A 294 -11.54 0.55 8.29
C ASN A 294 -12.55 -0.43 7.67
N GLY A 295 -12.63 -0.48 6.34
CA GLY A 295 -13.57 -1.31 5.60
C GLY A 295 -15.02 -0.82 5.66
N ALA A 296 -15.26 0.47 5.92
CA ALA A 296 -16.60 1.04 5.93
C ALA A 296 -17.35 0.70 4.62
N ASN A 297 -18.58 0.21 4.78
CA ASN A 297 -19.47 -0.22 3.69
C ASN A 297 -18.99 -1.42 2.86
N LEU A 298 -17.98 -2.18 3.32
CA LEU A 298 -17.64 -3.47 2.72
C LEU A 298 -18.62 -4.55 3.21
N LYS A 299 -19.22 -5.27 2.27
CA LYS A 299 -20.15 -6.36 2.56
C LYS A 299 -19.42 -7.66 2.86
N TYR A 300 -18.40 -8.04 2.10
CA TYR A 300 -17.74 -9.34 2.14
C TYR A 300 -16.45 -9.34 2.97
N PHE A 301 -16.00 -8.18 3.45
CA PHE A 301 -14.78 -8.04 4.24
C PHE A 301 -15.08 -7.49 5.63
N GLU A 302 -14.88 -8.32 6.65
CA GLU A 302 -15.13 -7.97 8.05
C GLU A 302 -13.83 -7.54 8.74
N PRO A 303 -13.74 -6.34 9.34
CA PRO A 303 -12.56 -5.95 10.10
C PRO A 303 -12.44 -6.81 11.37
N THR A 304 -11.28 -7.44 11.57
CA THR A 304 -11.03 -8.33 12.72
C THR A 304 -9.87 -7.87 13.59
N TYR A 305 -8.91 -7.15 13.00
CA TYR A 305 -7.80 -6.50 13.69
C TYR A 305 -7.56 -5.15 13.02
N LEU A 306 -7.50 -4.07 13.81
CA LEU A 306 -7.34 -2.69 13.32
C LEU A 306 -6.16 -2.02 14.02
N GLY A 307 -4.95 -2.39 13.62
CA GLY A 307 -3.72 -1.71 14.03
C GLY A 307 -3.45 -0.43 13.22
N PRO A 308 -2.59 0.47 13.72
CA PRO A 308 -2.15 1.66 13.00
C PRO A 308 -1.37 1.37 11.71
N HIS A 309 -0.59 0.30 11.66
CA HIS A 309 0.22 -0.07 10.48
C HIS A 309 -0.34 -1.28 9.75
N VAL A 310 -1.04 -2.20 10.43
CA VAL A 310 -1.61 -3.42 9.85
C VAL A 310 -3.08 -3.58 10.21
N LYS A 311 -3.89 -3.89 9.20
CA LYS A 311 -5.32 -4.20 9.36
C LYS A 311 -5.65 -5.52 8.69
N LEU A 312 -6.45 -6.33 9.37
CA LEU A 312 -6.85 -7.65 8.92
C LEU A 312 -8.35 -7.70 8.68
N PHE A 313 -8.73 -8.10 7.48
CA PHE A 313 -10.11 -8.23 7.05
C PHE A 313 -10.43 -9.67 6.73
N ARG A 314 -11.31 -10.28 7.51
CA ARG A 314 -11.79 -11.63 7.22
C ARG A 314 -12.69 -11.60 5.99
N PHE A 315 -12.36 -12.40 4.98
CA PHE A 315 -13.24 -12.62 3.85
C PHE A 315 -14.40 -13.53 4.28
N LYS A 316 -15.62 -13.00 4.20
CA LYS A 316 -16.88 -13.70 4.53
C LYS A 316 -17.30 -14.63 3.39
N TYR A 317 -16.47 -15.65 3.13
CA TYR A 317 -16.61 -16.58 2.02
C TYR A 317 -17.98 -17.27 1.96
N GLU A 318 -18.53 -17.70 3.08
CA GLU A 318 -19.86 -18.36 3.12
C GLU A 318 -21.00 -17.40 2.74
N GLU A 319 -20.92 -16.14 3.18
CA GLU A 319 -21.90 -15.11 2.79
C GLU A 319 -21.79 -14.82 1.29
N PHE A 320 -20.57 -14.65 0.78
CA PHE A 320 -20.30 -14.49 -0.66
C PHE A 320 -20.85 -15.67 -1.48
N LYS A 321 -20.58 -16.91 -1.05
CA LYS A 321 -21.00 -18.13 -1.75
C LYS A 321 -22.52 -18.27 -1.77
N ARG A 322 -23.19 -17.93 -0.67
CA ARG A 322 -24.65 -17.88 -0.61
C ARG A 322 -25.21 -16.86 -1.61
N ASP A 323 -24.69 -15.64 -1.61
CA ASP A 323 -25.16 -14.59 -2.53
C ASP A 323 -24.89 -14.94 -4.01
N TYR A 324 -23.78 -15.63 -4.30
CA TYR A 324 -23.49 -16.17 -5.62
C TYR A 324 -24.52 -17.21 -6.06
N ASN A 325 -24.77 -18.22 -5.22
CA ASN A 325 -25.71 -19.30 -5.53
C ASN A 325 -27.16 -18.83 -5.64
N GLU A 326 -27.54 -17.79 -4.89
CA GLU A 326 -28.86 -17.15 -4.97
C GLU A 326 -28.98 -16.15 -6.13
N GLY A 327 -27.94 -15.98 -6.93
CA GLY A 327 -27.95 -15.13 -8.12
C GLY A 327 -27.87 -13.62 -7.86
N ARG A 328 -27.59 -13.20 -6.62
CA ARG A 328 -27.52 -11.77 -6.24
C ARG A 328 -26.30 -11.06 -6.81
N ILE A 329 -25.31 -11.82 -7.27
CA ILE A 329 -24.05 -11.31 -7.86
C ILE A 329 -23.70 -12.00 -9.19
N LEU A 330 -24.69 -12.62 -9.83
CA LEU A 330 -24.60 -13.22 -11.17
C LEU A 330 -24.84 -12.16 -12.25
N SER A 331 -23.97 -11.15 -12.30
CA SER A 331 -23.66 -10.32 -13.49
C SER A 331 -22.80 -9.14 -13.05
N LEU A 332 -21.73 -8.88 -13.80
CA LEU A 332 -21.32 -7.50 -14.04
C LEU A 332 -22.38 -6.96 -15.01
N GLN A 333 -23.48 -6.41 -14.50
CA GLN A 333 -24.33 -5.59 -15.37
C GLN A 333 -23.46 -4.42 -15.83
N LEU A 334 -23.19 -4.43 -17.14
CA LEU A 334 -22.50 -3.41 -17.93
C LEU A 334 -22.89 -1.98 -17.53
#